data_AF-A0A4S1WL77-F1
#
_entry.id   AF-A0A4S1WL77-F1
#
_cell.length_a   1.000
_cell.length_b   1.000
_cell.length_c   1.000
_cell.angle_alpha   90.00
_cell.angle_beta   90.00
_cell.angle_gamma   90.00
#
_symmetry.space_group_name_H-M   'P 1'
#
loop_
_entity.id
_entity.type
_entity.pdbx_description
1 polymer ?
#
loop_
_entity_poly.entity_id
_entity_poly.type
_entity_poly.pdbx_seq_one_letter_code
_entity_poly.pdbx_strand_id
1 'polypeptide(L)' 'MEASAVIGLRVMRMATGGADAAAEAQLMVSEKMQAALELQTAMVTGQLGNTPLASTRKTIRHYRRKVKANRKRLG' A
#
# COMPACT_ATOMS: atom_id res chain seq x y z
N MET A 1 -1.78 5.40 -12.67
CA MET A 1 -1.55 4.15 -13.41
C MET A 1 -0.95 3.03 -12.56
N GLU A 2 -0.05 3.30 -11.60
CA GLU A 2 0.52 2.22 -10.75
C GLU A 2 -0.52 1.45 -9.92
N ALA A 3 -1.47 2.14 -9.30
CA ALA A 3 -2.49 1.51 -8.46
C ALA A 3 -3.42 0.59 -9.26
N SER A 4 -3.86 1.02 -10.45
CA SER A 4 -4.71 0.21 -11.33
C SER A 4 -4.00 -1.04 -11.82
N ALA A 5 -2.68 -0.97 -12.08
CA ALA A 5 -1.88 -2.14 -12.44
C ALA A 5 -1.80 -3.16 -11.28
N VAL A 6 -1.54 -2.70 -10.05
CA VAL A 6 -1.54 -3.55 -8.85
C VAL A 6 -2.89 -4.24 -8.65
N ILE A 7 -3.99 -3.52 -8.86
CA ILE A 7 -5.34 -4.09 -8.78
C ILE A 7 -5.51 -5.19 -9.84
N GLY A 8 -5.15 -4.94 -11.09
CA GLY A 8 -5.23 -5.93 -12.17
C GLY A 8 -4.43 -7.21 -11.87
N LEU A 9 -3.16 -7.06 -11.47
CA LEU A 9 -2.29 -8.20 -11.10
C LEU A 9 -2.88 -9.03 -9.96
N ARG A 10 -3.49 -8.38 -8.97
CA ARG A 10 -4.15 -9.03 -7.85
C ARG A 10 -5.41 -9.78 -8.24
N VAL A 11 -6.23 -9.19 -9.12
CA VAL A 11 -7.40 -9.86 -9.66
C VAL A 11 -6.98 -11.14 -10.40
N MET A 12 -5.95 -11.06 -11.24
CA MET A 12 -5.41 -12.25 -11.93
C MET A 12 -4.91 -13.32 -10.96
N ARG A 13 -4.12 -12.93 -9.95
CA ARG A 13 -3.57 -13.85 -8.95
C ARG A 13 -4.63 -14.46 -8.03
N MET A 14 -5.71 -13.75 -7.77
CA MET A 14 -6.85 -14.28 -7.01
C MET A 14 -7.75 -15.18 -7.86
N ALA A 15 -7.87 -14.91 -9.17
CA ALA A 15 -8.69 -15.71 -10.07
C ALA A 15 -8.21 -17.17 -10.20
N THR A 16 -6.93 -17.45 -9.95
CA THR A 16 -6.39 -18.82 -9.93
C THR A 16 -6.79 -19.61 -8.68
N GLY A 17 -7.26 -18.93 -7.62
CA GLY A 17 -7.60 -19.56 -6.34
C GLY A 17 -6.41 -20.26 -5.67
N GLY A 18 -6.71 -21.19 -4.76
CA GLY A 18 -5.71 -22.02 -4.08
C GLY A 18 -4.86 -21.30 -3.02
N ALA A 19 -3.80 -21.98 -2.58
CA ALA A 19 -2.93 -21.51 -1.50
C ALA A 19 -2.23 -20.18 -1.85
N ASP A 20 -1.83 -19.99 -3.10
CA ASP A 20 -1.15 -18.76 -3.54
C ASP A 20 -2.07 -17.54 -3.50
N ALA A 21 -3.36 -17.70 -3.83
CA ALA A 21 -4.35 -16.63 -3.72
C ALA A 21 -4.59 -16.27 -2.24
N ALA A 22 -4.67 -17.28 -1.36
CA ALA A 22 -4.81 -17.06 0.08
C ALA A 22 -3.59 -16.34 0.69
N ALA A 23 -2.38 -16.75 0.28
CA ALA A 23 -1.14 -16.11 0.69
C ALA A 23 -1.06 -14.65 0.22
N GLU A 24 -1.44 -14.36 -1.03
CA GLU A 24 -1.53 -12.98 -1.52
C GLU A 24 -2.56 -12.18 -0.70
N ALA A 25 -3.73 -12.73 -0.40
CA ALA A 25 -4.76 -12.06 0.39
C ALA A 25 -4.28 -11.72 1.81
N GLN A 26 -3.58 -12.64 2.48
CA GLN A 26 -2.98 -12.38 3.79
C GLN A 26 -1.91 -11.29 3.72
N LEU A 27 -1.02 -11.37 2.72
CA LEU A 27 0.01 -10.37 2.51
C LEU A 27 -0.59 -8.98 2.25
N MET A 28 -1.68 -8.89 1.49
CA MET A 28 -2.42 -7.65 1.26
C MET A 28 -2.93 -7.00 2.54
N VAL A 29 -3.31 -7.79 3.55
CA VAL A 29 -3.77 -7.27 4.84
C VAL A 29 -2.58 -6.72 5.63
N SER A 30 -1.50 -7.47 5.71
CA SER A 30 -0.27 -7.02 6.39
C SER A 30 0.30 -5.75 5.79
N GLU A 31 0.33 -5.63 4.46
CA GLU A 31 0.76 -4.41 3.77
C GLU A 31 -0.10 -3.18 4.13
N LYS A 32 -1.44 -3.36 4.22
CA LYS A 32 -2.36 -2.27 4.61
C LYS A 32 -2.13 -1.85 6.07
N MET A 33 -2.01 -2.83 6.96
CA MET A 33 -1.75 -2.60 8.38
C MET A 33 -0.43 -1.87 8.58
N GLN A 34 0.64 -2.32 7.91
CA GLN A 34 1.93 -1.67 7.98
C GLN A 34 1.87 -0.22 7.45
N ALA A 35 1.23 0.01 6.30
CA ALA A 35 1.11 1.35 5.74
C ALA A 35 0.31 2.29 6.66
N ALA A 36 -0.75 1.78 7.30
CA ALA A 36 -1.56 2.53 8.27
C ALA A 36 -0.75 2.86 9.53
N LEU A 37 -0.04 1.88 10.10
CA LEU A 37 0.81 2.08 11.28
C LEU A 37 1.90 3.12 11.00
N GLU A 38 2.62 2.99 9.89
CA GLU A 38 3.66 3.97 9.51
C GLU A 38 3.10 5.38 9.35
N LEU A 39 1.89 5.52 8.79
CA LEU A 39 1.25 6.83 8.63
C LEU A 39 0.76 7.39 9.97
N GLN A 40 0.19 6.54 10.82
CA GLN A 40 -0.24 6.90 12.18
C GLN A 40 0.96 7.37 13.02
N THR A 41 2.08 6.63 12.97
CA THR A 41 3.32 7.03 13.64
C THR A 41 3.82 8.36 13.10
N ALA A 42 3.84 8.56 11.78
CA ALA A 42 4.25 9.83 11.17
C ALA A 42 3.33 11.00 11.59
N MET A 43 2.05 10.74 11.81
CA MET A 43 1.10 11.73 12.30
C MET A 43 1.37 12.10 13.76
N VAL A 44 1.44 11.11 14.66
CA VAL A 44 1.65 11.32 16.10
C VAL A 44 3.00 11.97 16.40
N THR A 45 4.02 11.66 15.61
CA THR A 45 5.37 12.24 15.73
C THR A 45 5.54 13.58 15.00
N GLY A 46 4.50 14.11 14.36
CA GLY A 46 4.55 15.38 13.61
C GLY A 46 5.34 15.30 12.28
N GLN A 47 5.77 14.11 11.86
CA GLN A 47 6.53 13.91 10.62
C GLN A 47 5.72 14.18 9.34
N LEU A 48 4.39 14.30 9.41
CA LEU A 48 3.55 14.74 8.30
C LEU A 48 3.64 16.25 8.01
N GLY A 49 4.26 17.02 8.92
CA GLY A 49 4.42 18.47 8.78
C GLY A 49 3.24 19.26 9.36
N ASN A 50 3.43 20.57 9.45
CA ASN A 50 2.59 21.45 10.27
C ASN A 50 1.46 22.14 9.50
N THR A 51 1.26 21.79 8.22
CA THR A 51 0.18 22.35 7.39
C THR A 51 -0.61 21.24 6.70
N PRO A 52 -1.90 21.47 6.41
CA PRO A 52 -2.72 20.49 5.69
C PRO A 52 -2.08 20.06 4.35
N LEU A 53 -1.55 21.02 3.58
CA LEU A 53 -0.90 20.73 2.30
C LEU A 53 0.34 19.83 2.45
N ALA A 54 1.19 20.10 3.43
CA ALA A 54 2.39 19.29 3.70
C ALA A 54 2.00 17.87 4.10
N SER A 55 1.00 17.74 4.98
CA SER A 55 0.47 16.46 5.44
C SER A 55 -0.08 15.63 4.28
N THR A 56 -0.97 16.20 3.47
CA THR A 56 -1.53 15.52 2.29
C THR A 56 -0.44 15.07 1.31
N ARG A 57 0.55 15.92 1.02
CA ARG A 57 1.66 15.57 0.11
C ARG A 57 2.49 14.40 0.66
N LYS A 58 2.79 14.38 1.96
CA LYS A 58 3.53 13.28 2.58
C LYS A 58 2.72 11.99 2.64
N THR A 59 1.42 12.07 2.95
CA THR A 59 0.50 10.93 2.89
C THR A 59 0.41 10.33 1.49
N ILE A 60 0.25 11.14 0.44
CA ILE A 60 0.24 10.65 -0.95
C ILE A 60 1.59 10.01 -1.30
N ARG A 61 2.71 10.64 -0.94
CA ARG A 61 4.06 10.09 -1.19
C ARG A 61 4.27 8.75 -0.48
N HIS A 62 3.76 8.62 0.74
CA HIS A 62 3.79 7.38 1.52
C HIS A 62 3.10 6.23 0.77
N TYR A 63 1.83 6.41 0.41
CA TYR A 63 1.08 5.37 -0.32
C TYR A 63 1.65 5.10 -1.70
N ARG A 64 2.15 6.11 -2.44
CA ARG A 64 2.80 5.89 -3.75
C ARG A 64 4.02 4.98 -3.65
N ARG A 65 4.83 5.12 -2.59
CA ARG A 65 5.99 4.22 -2.36
C ARG A 65 5.53 2.78 -2.13
N LYS A 66 4.48 2.57 -1.31
CA LYS A 66 3.92 1.25 -1.05
C LYS A 66 3.33 0.60 -2.31
N VAL A 67 2.55 1.35 -3.10
CA VAL A 67 2.00 0.87 -4.37
C VAL A 67 3.11 0.47 -5.36
N LYS A 68 4.19 1.25 -5.44
CA LYS A 68 5.35 0.92 -6.29
C LYS A 68 6.03 -0.38 -5.85
N ALA A 69 6.20 -0.58 -4.55
CA ALA A 69 6.77 -1.82 -4.01
C ALA A 69 5.87 -3.02 -4.33
N ASN A 70 4.55 -2.88 -4.17
CA ASN A 70 3.59 -3.93 -4.49
C ASN A 70 3.61 -4.29 -5.98
N ARG A 71 3.69 -3.28 -6.86
CA ARG A 71 3.80 -3.52 -8.30
C ARG A 71 5.03 -4.39 -8.61
N LYS A 72 6.20 -4.01 -8.11
CA LYS A 72 7.47 -4.74 -8.32
C LYS A 72 7.41 -6.18 -7.79
N ARG A 73 6.64 -6.45 -6.73
CA ARG A 73 6.50 -7.79 -6.15
C ARG A 73 5.53 -8.66 -6.96
N LEU A 74 4.47 -8.06 -7.49
CA LEU A 74 3.41 -8.77 -8.19
C LEU A 74 3.72 -9.06 -9.66
N GLY A 75 4.66 -8.33 -10.26
CA GLY A 75 5.12 -8.51 -11.63
C GLY A 75 6.54 -8.00 -11.81
#